data_AF-A0A9D8D8L1-F1
#
_entry.id   AF-A0A9D8D8L1-F1
#
_cell.length_a   1.000
_cell.length_b   1.000
_cell.length_c   1.000
_cell.angle_alpha   90.00
_cell.angle_beta   90.00
_cell.angle_gamma   90.00
#
_symmetry.space_group_name_H-M   'P 1'
#
loop_
_entity.id
_entity.type
_entity.pdbx_description
1 polymer ?
#
loop_
_entity_poly.entity_id
_entity_poly.type
_entity_poly.pdbx_seq_one_letter_code
_entity_poly.pdbx_strand_id
1 'polypeptide(L)' 'MPTINKSSLATVGDVFRFAVRRFRAARLAYGHGTTNARDEAAFLVLEGLRLP' A
#
# COMPACT_ATOMS: atom_id res chain seq x y z
N MET A 1 -24.12 14.17 12.97
CA MET A 1 -23.14 13.97 11.88
C MET A 1 -22.79 12.50 11.85
N PRO A 2 -23.15 11.71 10.82
CA PRO A 2 -22.81 10.30 10.81
C PRO A 2 -21.32 10.15 10.51
N THR A 3 -20.55 9.77 11.53
CA THR A 3 -19.15 9.36 11.36
C THR A 3 -19.17 8.01 10.67
N ILE A 4 -19.03 8.01 9.34
CA ILE A 4 -18.92 6.76 8.58
C ILE A 4 -17.65 6.05 9.04
N ASN A 5 -17.81 5.03 9.89
CA ASN A 5 -16.73 4.14 10.28
C ASN A 5 -16.45 3.19 9.10
N LYS A 6 -15.77 3.70 8.07
CA LYS A 6 -15.25 2.84 7.01
C LYS A 6 -14.23 1.89 7.64
N SER A 7 -14.40 0.59 7.40
CA SER A 7 -13.36 -0.40 7.58
C SER A 7 -12.06 0.20 7.00
N SER A 8 -11.00 0.31 7.81
CA SER A 8 -9.81 1.11 7.45
C SER A 8 -9.08 0.63 6.20
N LEU A 9 -9.48 -0.51 5.63
CA LEU A 9 -8.96 -1.15 4.41
C LEU A 9 -10.09 -1.52 3.44
N ALA A 10 -11.10 -0.67 3.28
CA ALA A 10 -12.26 -0.95 2.42
C ALA A 10 -11.99 -0.79 0.92
N THR A 11 -10.93 -0.07 0.53
CA THR A 11 -10.58 0.17 -0.87
C THR A 11 -9.14 -0.21 -1.18
N VAL A 12 -8.83 -0.47 -2.45
CA VAL A 12 -7.44 -0.68 -2.93
C VAL A 12 -6.55 0.50 -2.51
N GLY A 13 -7.06 1.73 -2.59
CA GLY A 13 -6.33 2.92 -2.15
C GLY A 13 -6.03 2.94 -0.65
N ASP A 14 -6.92 2.38 0.17
CA ASP A 14 -6.70 2.25 1.62
C ASP A 14 -5.63 1.20 1.93
N VAL A 15 -5.69 0.04 1.26
CA VAL A 15 -4.66 -1.01 1.35
C VAL A 15 -3.31 -0.48 0.93
N PHE A 16 -3.25 0.24 -0.18
CA PHE A 16 -2.04 0.88 -0.68
C PHE A 16 -1.45 1.89 0.32
N ARG A 17 -2.26 2.83 0.82
CA ARG A 17 -1.80 3.82 1.82
C ARG A 17 -1.31 3.14 3.11
N PHE A 18 -2.00 2.09 3.53
CA PHE A 18 -1.60 1.30 4.69
C PHE A 18 -0.23 0.64 4.47
N ALA A 19 -0.03 -0.03 3.33
CA ALA A 19 1.22 -0.69 2.97
C ALA A 19 2.40 0.30 2.93
N VAL A 20 2.24 1.44 2.25
CA VAL A 20 3.29 2.48 2.17
C VAL A 20 3.72 2.96 3.56
N ARG A 21 2.75 3.19 4.46
CA ARG A 21 3.05 3.62 5.84
C ARG A 21 3.84 2.54 6.59
N ARG A 22 3.47 1.27 6.44
CA ARG A 22 4.17 0.16 7.10
C ARG A 22 5.57 -0.05 6.55
N PHE A 23 5.79 0.06 5.24
CA PHE A 23 7.12 -0.10 4.64
C PHE A 23 8.06 1.03 5.04
N ARG A 24 7.56 2.27 5.07
CA ARG A 24 8.32 3.41 5.60
C ARG A 24 8.71 3.22 7.06
N ALA A 25 7.76 2.81 7.90
CA ALA A 25 8.00 2.57 9.32
C ALA A 25 9.00 1.43 9.56
N ALA A 26 8.94 0.38 8.74
CA ALA A 26 9.84 -0.76 8.81
C ALA A 26 11.23 -0.49 8.20
N ARG A 27 11.41 0.63 7.49
CA ARG A 27 12.68 1.03 6.84
C ARG A 27 13.29 -0.09 5.98
N LEU A 28 12.45 -0.72 5.16
CA LEU A 28 12.85 -1.81 4.28
C LEU A 28 13.92 -1.36 3.28
N ALA A 29 14.76 -2.31 2.85
CA ALA A 29 15.58 -2.15 1.66
C ALA A 29 14.72 -2.44 0.41
N TYR A 30 14.80 -1.58 -0.60
CA TYR A 30 14.06 -1.71 -1.87
C TYR A 30 15.02 -2.11 -2.99
N GLY A 31 14.53 -2.85 -3.99
CA GLY A 31 15.36 -3.39 -5.08
C GLY A 31 14.49 -3.91 -6.24
N HIS A 32 15.11 -4.52 -7.26
CA HIS A 32 14.38 -5.07 -8.42
C HIS A 32 13.46 -4.07 -9.14
N GLY A 33 13.93 -2.84 -9.35
CA GLY A 33 13.19 -1.82 -10.10
C GLY A 33 12.26 -0.93 -9.26
N THR A 34 12.12 -1.19 -7.96
CA THR A 34 11.47 -0.28 -7.01
C THR A 34 12.53 0.49 -6.23
N THR A 35 12.30 1.79 -6.01
CA THR A 35 13.30 2.66 -5.35
C THR A 35 12.86 3.13 -3.97
N ASN A 36 11.59 2.94 -3.63
CA ASN A 36 11.01 3.46 -2.42
C ASN A 36 9.78 2.66 -1.97
N ALA A 37 9.31 2.94 -0.75
CA ALA A 37 8.15 2.31 -0.14
C ALA A 37 6.86 2.38 -0.98
N ARG A 38 6.70 3.43 -1.79
CA ARG A 38 5.53 3.63 -2.64
C ARG A 38 5.56 2.69 -3.84
N ASP A 39 6.70 2.61 -4.51
CA ASP A 39 6.88 1.75 -5.69
C ASP A 39 6.68 0.28 -5.30
N GLU A 40 7.32 -0.16 -4.20
CA GLU A 40 7.20 -1.53 -3.70
C GLU A 40 5.76 -1.87 -3.28
N ALA A 41 5.08 -0.96 -2.57
CA ALA A 41 3.68 -1.15 -2.21
C ALA A 41 2.75 -1.18 -3.43
N ALA A 42 3.06 -0.39 -4.47
CA ALA A 42 2.28 -0.41 -5.70
C ALA A 42 2.45 -1.74 -6.42
N PHE A 43 3.69 -2.20 -6.58
CA PHE A 43 4.00 -3.49 -7.19
C PHE A 43 3.24 -4.64 -6.50
N LEU A 44 3.38 -4.77 -5.18
CA LEU A 44 2.74 -5.86 -4.43
C LEU A 44 1.20 -5.80 -4.44
N VAL A 45 0.62 -4.60 -4.37
CA VAL A 45 -0.85 -4.45 -4.39
C VAL A 45 -1.40 -4.75 -5.79
N LEU A 46 -0.75 -4.27 -6.85
CA LEU A 46 -1.19 -4.51 -8.22
C LEU A 46 -0.99 -5.97 -8.61
N GLU A 47 0.19 -6.54 -8.32
CA GLU A 47 0.50 -7.95 -8.59
C GLU A 47 -0.46 -8.88 -7.85
N GLY A 48 -0.66 -8.67 -6.54
CA GLY A 48 -1.54 -9.49 -5.73
C GLY A 48 -3.01 -9.42 -6.14
N LEU A 49 -3.44 -8.33 -6.78
CA LEU A 49 -4.78 -8.16 -7.33
C LEU A 49 -4.87 -8.44 -8.84
N ARG A 50 -3.75 -8.80 -9.49
CA ARG A 50 -3.63 -8.98 -10.95
C ARG A 50 -4.13 -7.78 -11.75
N LEU A 51 -3.82 -6.59 -11.26
CA LEU A 51 -4.12 -5.33 -11.92
C LEU A 51 -2.95 -4.90 -12.82
N PRO A 52 -3.23 -4.18 -13.92
CA PRO A 52 -2.19 -3.62 -14.78
C PRO A 52 -1.35 -2.57 -14.07
#